data_AF-A0A2K0XR68-F1
#
_entry.id   AF-A0A2K0XR68-F1
#
_cell.length_a   1.000
_cell.length_b   1.000
_cell.length_c   1.000
_cell.angle_alpha   90.00
_cell.angle_beta   90.00
_cell.angle_gamma   90.00
#
_symmetry.space_group_name_H-M   'P 1'
#
loop_
_entity.id
_entity.type
_entity.pdbx_description
1 polymer ?
#
loop_
_entity_poly.entity_id
_entity_poly.type
_entity_poly.pdbx_seq_one_letter_code
_entity_poly.pdbx_strand_id
1 'polypeptide(L)'
;MPIKKPQPYQPFVKVQDISSFGRSHRVFGHKSGRTHHLLSDLELSIFLLFEWNANVVSIDEQFALNLEETIALATEANIRHPRIRGENKVMTSDFYITLNAKNKVNRPEFIGDKIA
;
A
#
# COMPACT_ATOMS: atom_id res chain seq x y z
N MET A 1 26.09 -19.82 7.81
CA MET A 1 25.08 -19.18 6.94
C MET A 1 24.97 -17.72 7.32
N PRO A 2 25.15 -16.75 6.41
CA PRO A 2 24.91 -15.35 6.76
C PRO A 2 23.40 -15.17 7.02
N ILE A 3 23.07 -14.60 8.18
CA ILE A 3 21.70 -14.27 8.55
C ILE A 3 21.23 -13.16 7.60
N LYS A 4 20.26 -13.48 6.72
CA LYS A 4 19.62 -12.50 5.84
C LYS A 4 18.84 -11.54 6.76
N LYS A 5 19.36 -10.33 6.98
CA LYS A 5 18.62 -9.29 7.70
C LYS A 5 17.26 -9.09 7.01
N PRO A 6 16.16 -8.91 7.76
CA PRO A 6 14.88 -8.57 7.16
C PRO A 6 15.08 -7.30 6.31
N GLN A 7 14.74 -7.39 5.03
CA GLN A 7 14.87 -6.26 4.12
C GLN A 7 13.76 -5.27 4.47
N PRO A 8 14.07 -3.96 4.59
CA PRO A 8 13.04 -2.96 4.81
C PRO A 8 12.05 -2.97 3.64
N TYR A 9 10.78 -2.72 3.95
CA TYR A 9 9.73 -2.63 2.93
C TYR A 9 10.10 -1.62 1.83
N GLN A 10 9.79 -1.97 0.59
CA GLN A 10 10.03 -1.14 -0.57
C GLN A 10 8.69 -0.88 -1.29
N PRO A 11 8.26 0.40 -1.44
CA PRO A 11 7.07 0.72 -2.22
C PRO A 11 7.19 0.25 -3.67
N PHE A 12 6.07 -0.20 -4.24
CA PHE A 12 6.00 -0.66 -5.63
C PHE A 12 6.22 0.49 -6.63
N VAL A 13 5.74 1.67 -6.29
CA VAL A 13 5.89 2.90 -7.07
C VAL A 13 6.64 3.94 -6.26
N LYS A 14 7.62 4.58 -6.89
CA LYS A 14 8.38 5.70 -6.31
C LYS A 14 8.04 7.00 -7.03
N VAL A 15 8.38 8.11 -6.39
CA VAL A 15 8.21 9.47 -6.93
C VAL A 15 8.83 9.68 -8.33
N GLN A 16 9.84 8.89 -8.70
CA GLN A 16 10.52 8.98 -10.00
C GLN A 16 9.82 8.17 -11.10
N ASP A 17 8.97 7.22 -10.73
CA ASP A 17 8.34 6.28 -11.67
C ASP A 17 7.11 6.91 -12.34
N ILE A 18 6.60 8.01 -11.79
CA ILE A 18 5.43 8.72 -12.29
C ILE A 18 5.76 10.20 -12.46
N SER A 19 5.62 10.69 -13.68
CA SER A 19 5.52 12.13 -13.95
C SER A 19 4.11 12.59 -13.61
N SER A 20 3.83 12.89 -12.34
CA SER A 20 2.54 13.47 -11.97
C SER A 20 2.52 14.95 -12.37
N PHE A 21 1.34 15.47 -12.73
CA PHE A 21 1.11 16.92 -12.80
C PHE A 21 1.04 17.56 -11.39
N GLY A 22 0.93 16.72 -10.36
CA GLY A 22 0.88 17.12 -8.96
C GLY A 22 2.25 17.18 -8.30
N ARG A 23 2.27 17.51 -7.00
CA ARG A 23 3.47 17.53 -6.18
C ARG A 23 3.66 16.20 -5.47
N SER A 24 4.87 15.63 -5.59
CA SER A 24 5.31 14.43 -4.86
C SER A 24 6.22 14.80 -3.70
N HIS A 25 6.33 13.90 -2.73
CA HIS A 25 7.07 14.11 -1.48
C HIS A 25 7.95 12.92 -1.14
N ARG A 26 9.12 13.22 -0.57
CA ARG A 26 10.00 12.26 0.09
C ARG A 26 10.15 12.67 1.54
N VAL A 27 9.54 11.92 2.45
CA VAL A 27 9.50 12.26 3.88
C VAL A 27 10.03 11.10 4.70
N PHE A 28 10.82 11.40 5.72
CA PHE A 28 11.32 10.38 6.65
C PHE A 28 10.21 9.98 7.63
N GLY A 29 9.90 8.68 7.69
CA GLY A 29 9.01 8.10 8.69
C GLY A 29 9.82 7.61 9.89
N HIS A 30 9.51 8.12 11.08
CA HIS A 30 10.15 7.72 12.32
C HIS A 30 9.68 6.33 12.77
N LYS A 31 8.41 5.97 12.51
CA LYS A 31 7.88 4.62 12.79
C LYS A 31 8.54 3.54 11.93
N SER A 32 8.74 3.83 10.65
CA SER A 32 9.26 2.88 9.66
C SER A 32 10.79 2.90 9.55
N GLY A 33 11.44 3.97 10.01
CA GLY A 33 12.88 4.17 9.89
C GLY A 33 13.35 4.36 8.44
N ARG A 34 12.47 4.76 7.51
CA ARG A 34 12.79 4.92 6.08
C ARG A 34 12.16 6.18 5.47
N THR A 35 12.65 6.54 4.28
CA THR A 35 11.99 7.56 3.45
C THR A 35 10.79 6.96 2.74
N HIS A 36 9.63 7.59 2.91
CA HIS A 36 8.40 7.27 2.18
C HIS A 36 8.32 8.03 0.86
N HIS A 37 7.67 7.42 -0.13
CA HIS A 37 7.42 8.01 -1.45
C HIS A 37 5.94 8.30 -1.62
N LEU A 38 5.55 9.57 -1.51
CA LEU A 38 4.15 10.00 -1.57
C LEU A 38 3.93 10.78 -2.86
N LEU A 39 2.88 10.46 -3.60
CA LEU A 39 2.68 10.90 -4.98
C LEU A 39 1.72 12.11 -5.09
N SER A 40 1.18 12.56 -3.96
CA SER A 40 0.29 13.72 -3.87
C SER A 40 0.36 14.43 -2.50
N ASP A 41 -0.14 15.66 -2.46
CA ASP A 41 -0.34 16.41 -1.21
C ASP A 41 -1.36 15.71 -0.28
N LEU A 42 -2.36 15.04 -0.85
CA LEU A 42 -3.35 14.27 -0.09
C LEU A 42 -2.67 13.08 0.60
N GLU A 43 -1.84 12.33 -0.11
CA GLU A 43 -1.06 11.24 0.49
C GLU A 43 -0.13 11.76 1.59
N LEU A 44 0.51 12.92 1.41
CA LEU A 44 1.29 13.55 2.47
C LEU A 44 0.45 13.81 3.72
N SER A 45 -0.74 14.38 3.57
CA SER A 45 -1.60 14.68 4.71
C SER A 45 -2.02 13.42 5.47
N ILE A 46 -2.39 12.35 4.75
CA ILE A 46 -2.78 11.07 5.33
C ILE A 46 -1.59 10.37 5.99
N PHE A 47 -0.41 10.40 5.34
CA PHE A 47 0.82 9.87 5.92
C PHE A 47 1.13 10.52 7.27
N LEU A 48 1.05 11.85 7.38
CA LEU A 48 1.31 12.55 8.63
C LEU A 48 0.31 12.17 9.75
N LEU A 49 -0.95 11.90 9.40
CA LEU A 49 -1.95 11.41 10.37
C LEU A 49 -1.59 10.01 10.90
N PHE A 50 -1.16 9.10 10.01
CA PHE A 50 -0.72 7.78 10.42
C PHE A 50 0.59 7.81 11.22
N GLU A 51 1.53 8.65 10.82
CA GLU A 51 2.81 8.84 11.49
C GLU A 51 2.64 9.42 12.90
N TRP A 52 1.61 10.23 13.12
CA TRP A 52 1.31 10.76 14.46
C TRP A 52 0.56 9.74 15.35
N ASN A 53 -0.25 8.85 14.77
CA ASN A 53 -1.10 7.94 15.53
C ASN A 53 -0.30 6.87 16.29
N ALA A 54 -0.40 6.86 17.63
CA ALA A 54 0.30 5.91 18.50
C ALA A 54 -0.11 4.43 18.28
N ASN A 55 -1.29 4.18 17.70
CA ASN A 55 -1.75 2.83 17.39
C ASN A 55 -1.14 2.26 16.09
N VAL A 56 -0.57 3.10 15.23
CA VAL A 56 0.06 2.67 13.98
C VAL A 56 1.47 2.14 14.25
N VAL A 57 1.72 0.92 13.77
CA VAL A 57 2.97 0.16 13.90
C VAL A 57 3.81 0.27 12.64
N SER A 58 3.20 0.04 11.48
CA SER A 58 3.87 0.16 10.18
C SER A 58 2.99 0.90 9.19
N ILE A 59 3.67 1.58 8.26
CA ILE A 59 3.07 2.31 7.15
C ILE A 59 3.80 1.81 5.90
N ASP A 60 3.08 1.14 5.01
CA ASP A 60 3.62 0.60 3.77
C ASP A 60 2.87 1.26 2.60
N GLU A 61 3.47 2.30 2.02
CA GLU A 61 2.88 3.07 0.92
C GLU A 61 3.07 2.40 -0.43
N GLN A 62 2.15 2.67 -1.36
CA GLN A 62 2.20 2.13 -2.73
C GLN A 62 2.31 0.60 -2.72
N PHE A 63 1.42 -0.03 -1.94
CA PHE A 63 1.40 -1.46 -1.70
C PHE A 63 0.86 -2.21 -2.92
N ALA A 64 1.69 -3.08 -3.51
CA ALA A 64 1.31 -3.88 -4.67
C ALA A 64 0.22 -4.91 -4.32
N LEU A 65 -0.83 -4.92 -5.12
CA LEU A 65 -1.87 -5.94 -5.06
C LEU A 65 -1.48 -7.12 -5.96
N ASN A 66 -1.90 -8.33 -5.60
CA ASN A 66 -1.66 -9.51 -6.41
C ASN A 66 -2.34 -9.36 -7.78
N LEU A 67 -1.56 -9.51 -8.85
CA LEU A 67 -2.05 -9.31 -10.22
C LEU A 67 -3.09 -10.36 -10.62
N GLU A 68 -2.87 -11.62 -10.27
CA GLU A 68 -3.77 -12.72 -10.62
C GLU A 68 -5.11 -12.55 -9.91
N GLU A 69 -5.08 -12.20 -8.62
CA GLU A 69 -6.29 -11.94 -7.82
C GLU A 69 -7.09 -10.75 -8.37
N THR A 70 -6.41 -9.64 -8.68
CA THR A 70 -7.10 -8.45 -9.22
C THR A 70 -7.70 -8.69 -10.61
N ILE A 71 -7.05 -9.49 -11.46
CA ILE A 71 -7.61 -9.92 -12.75
C ILE A 71 -8.84 -10.82 -12.54
N ALA A 72 -8.77 -11.77 -11.60
CA ALA A 72 -9.89 -12.66 -11.29
C ALA A 72 -11.10 -11.85 -10.79
N LEU A 73 -10.88 -10.92 -9.85
CA LEU A 73 -11.91 -10.01 -9.34
C LEU A 73 -12.51 -9.12 -10.43
N ALA A 74 -11.69 -8.57 -11.32
CA ALA A 74 -12.17 -7.75 -12.44
C ALA A 74 -13.06 -8.58 -13.40
N THR A 75 -12.68 -9.84 -13.65
CA THR A 75 -13.46 -10.77 -14.48
C THR A 75 -14.80 -11.10 -13.82
N GLU A 76 -14.80 -11.44 -12.52
CA GLU A 76 -16.01 -11.72 -11.75
C GLU A 76 -16.95 -10.51 -11.70
N ALA A 77 -16.40 -9.31 -11.49
CA ALA A 77 -17.16 -8.06 -11.44
C ALA A 77 -17.59 -7.55 -12.83
N ASN A 78 -17.20 -8.22 -13.92
CA ASN A 78 -17.42 -7.80 -15.30
C ASN A 78 -16.91 -6.37 -15.59
N ILE A 79 -15.74 -6.03 -15.02
CA ILE A 79 -15.03 -4.76 -15.20
C ILE A 79 -13.71 -5.03 -15.93
N ARG A 80 -13.29 -4.11 -16.81
CA ARG A 80 -12.02 -4.23 -17.50
C ARG A 80 -10.85 -3.97 -16.54
N HIS A 81 -9.95 -4.94 -16.39
CA HIS A 81 -8.70 -4.76 -15.63
C HIS A 81 -7.82 -3.66 -16.25
N PRO A 82 -7.16 -2.80 -15.43
CA PRO A 82 -6.24 -1.78 -15.94
C PRO A 82 -5.13 -2.34 -16.83
N ARG A 83 -4.94 -1.71 -17.99
CA ARG A 83 -3.90 -2.08 -18.97
C ARG A 83 -3.15 -0.85 -19.47
N ILE A 84 -1.84 -0.98 -19.66
CA ILE A 84 -1.00 0.04 -20.30
C ILE A 84 -0.29 -0.64 -21.47
N ARG A 85 -0.42 -0.07 -22.68
CA ARG A 85 0.17 -0.63 -23.92
C ARG A 85 -0.20 -2.11 -24.17
N GLY A 86 -1.40 -2.51 -23.80
CA GLY A 86 -1.91 -3.87 -24.02
C GLY A 86 -1.63 -4.87 -22.89
N GLU A 87 -0.77 -4.52 -21.93
CA GLU A 87 -0.39 -5.40 -20.81
C GLU A 87 -1.18 -5.07 -19.54
N ASN A 88 -1.61 -6.11 -18.81
CA ASN A 88 -2.22 -5.96 -17.49
C ASN A 88 -1.22 -5.33 -16.51
N LYS A 89 -1.68 -4.37 -15.71
CA LYS A 89 -0.85 -3.70 -14.73
C LYS A 89 -1.16 -4.15 -13.31
N VAL A 90 -0.08 -4.27 -12.52
CA VAL A 90 -0.16 -4.39 -11.07
C VAL A 90 -0.79 -3.11 -10.54
N MET A 91 -1.87 -3.26 -9.78
CA MET A 91 -2.51 -2.16 -9.07
C MET A 91 -1.84 -1.97 -7.72
N THR A 92 -1.89 -0.75 -7.19
CA THR A 92 -1.43 -0.43 -5.84
C THR A 92 -2.55 0.13 -5.00
N SER A 93 -2.48 -0.13 -3.71
CA SER A 93 -3.18 0.66 -2.69
C SER A 93 -2.21 1.68 -2.10
N ASP A 94 -2.66 2.91 -1.89
CA ASP A 94 -1.78 4.00 -1.43
C ASP A 94 -1.15 3.71 -0.07
N PHE A 95 -1.88 3.07 0.85
CA PHE A 95 -1.39 2.73 2.18
C PHE A 95 -1.89 1.36 2.64
N TYR A 96 -0.97 0.53 3.11
CA TYR A 96 -1.23 -0.64 3.93
C TYR A 96 -0.71 -0.36 5.35
N ILE A 97 -1.63 -0.35 6.33
CA ILE A 97 -1.36 0.10 7.69
C ILE A 97 -1.46 -1.07 8.66
N THR A 98 -0.41 -1.29 9.44
CA THR A 98 -0.44 -2.25 10.56
C THR A 98 -0.75 -1.51 11.85
N LEU A 99 -1.78 -1.98 12.57
CA LEU A 99 -2.18 -1.43 13.87
C LEU A 99 -1.80 -2.37 15.02
N ASN A 100 -1.58 -1.80 16.20
CA ASN A 100 -1.38 -2.59 17.42
C ASN A 100 -2.64 -3.39 17.78
N ALA A 101 -2.49 -4.70 17.97
CA ALA A 101 -3.59 -5.65 18.20
C ALA A 101 -4.46 -5.39 19.44
N LYS A 102 -4.04 -4.50 20.34
CA LYS A 102 -4.81 -4.10 21.54
C LYS A 102 -6.08 -3.29 21.21
N ASN A 103 -6.17 -2.75 20.00
CA ASN A 103 -7.38 -2.10 19.48
C ASN A 103 -7.92 -2.88 18.28
N LYS A 104 -8.35 -4.13 18.49
CA LYS A 104 -9.32 -4.77 17.58
C LYS A 104 -10.65 -4.02 17.68
N VAL A 105 -10.72 -2.84 17.07
CA VAL A 105 -11.99 -2.31 16.61
C VAL A 105 -12.48 -3.30 15.57
N ASN A 106 -13.58 -3.98 15.90
CA ASN A 106 -14.35 -4.91 15.08
C ASN A 106 -13.84 -5.04 13.65
N ARG A 107 -12.98 -6.05 13.41
CA ARG A 107 -12.65 -6.49 12.06
C ARG A 107 -14.00 -6.82 11.41
N PRO A 108 -14.43 -6.17 10.31
CA PRO A 108 -15.53 -6.72 9.53
C PRO A 108 -15.06 -8.12 9.12
N GLU A 109 -15.84 -9.16 9.45
CA GLU A 109 -15.63 -10.48 8.88
C GLU A 109 -15.64 -10.31 7.36
N PHE A 110 -14.49 -10.50 6.71
CA PHE A 110 -14.46 -10.60 5.26
C PHE A 110 -15.23 -11.88 4.91
N ILE A 111 -16.25 -11.75 4.07
CA ILE A 111 -17.21 -12.81 3.71
C ILE A 111 -16.51 -14.04 3.08
N GLY A 112 -15.25 -13.90 2.64
CA GLY A 112 -14.41 -14.99 2.13
C GLY A 112 -14.00 -16.05 3.16
N ASP A 113 -14.07 -15.76 4.47
CA ASP A 113 -13.70 -16.72 5.51
C ASP A 113 -14.80 -17.77 5.80
N LYS A 114 -15.97 -17.68 5.14
CA LYS A 114 -17.14 -18.57 5.36
C LYS A 114 -17.42 -19.56 4.22
N ILE A 115 -16.51 -19.68 3.25
CA ILE A 115 -16.64 -20.61 2.13
C ILE A 115 -15.39 -21.49 1.98
N ALA A 116 -15.05 -22.20 3.07
CA ALA A 116 -14.19 -23.38 3.08
C ALA A 116 -14.87 -24.52 3.84
#